data_AF-A0A950TKE3-F1
#
_entry.id   AF-A0A950TKE3-F1
#
_cell.length_a   1.000
_cell.length_b   1.000
_cell.length_c   1.000
_cell.angle_alpha   90.00
_cell.angle_beta   90.00
_cell.angle_gamma   90.00
#
_symmetry.space_group_name_H-M   'P 1'
#
loop_
_entity.id
_entity.type
_entity.pdbx_description
1 polymer ?
#
loop_
_entity_poly.entity_id
_entity_poly.type
_entity_poly.pdbx_seq_one_letter_code
_entity_poly.pdbx_strand_id
1 'polypeptide(L)'
;LRQIGAPVGNVYTSLFNRAYETAVLAGFTSIEKTADITEGGLVVSPNENNRRAEALRRMLGTAAKPGTNTVIITHKPNIVDALGKDWFDVKEGEASIFRPENGSYHLVARVQMDEWPRLAAVK
;
A
#
# COMPACT_ATOMS: atom_id res chain seq x y z
N LEU A 1 -8.71 -9.16 -4.09
CA LEU A 1 -9.36 -7.90 -4.58
C LEU A 1 -10.30 -8.08 -5.76
N ARG A 2 -9.84 -8.52 -6.96
CA ARG A 2 -10.74 -8.67 -8.13
C ARG A 2 -11.90 -9.64 -7.90
N GLN A 3 -11.63 -10.80 -7.32
CA GLN A 3 -12.67 -11.81 -7.01
C GLN A 3 -13.72 -11.28 -6.03
N ILE A 4 -13.31 -10.48 -5.03
CA ILE A 4 -14.25 -9.84 -4.10
C ILE A 4 -14.97 -8.63 -4.74
N GLY A 5 -14.59 -8.24 -5.96
CA GLY A 5 -15.15 -7.11 -6.71
C GLY A 5 -14.99 -5.76 -6.03
N ALA A 6 -13.92 -5.56 -5.26
CA ALA A 6 -13.58 -4.26 -4.70
C ALA A 6 -13.18 -3.31 -5.84
N PRO A 7 -13.87 -2.18 -6.05
CA PRO A 7 -13.52 -1.24 -7.12
C PRO A 7 -12.17 -0.58 -6.81
N VAL A 8 -11.30 -0.49 -7.81
CA VAL A 8 -9.96 0.11 -7.70
C VAL A 8 -9.88 1.32 -8.61
N GLY A 9 -9.44 2.44 -8.05
CA GLY A 9 -9.21 3.70 -8.75
C GLY A 9 -7.73 3.85 -9.08
N ASN A 10 -7.01 4.64 -8.28
CA ASN A 10 -5.59 4.86 -8.48
C ASN A 10 -4.76 3.69 -7.95
N VAL A 11 -3.67 3.36 -8.64
CA VAL A 11 -2.71 2.34 -8.23
C VAL A 11 -1.31 2.94 -8.25
N TYR A 12 -0.66 2.99 -7.09
CA TYR A 12 0.69 3.49 -6.93
C TYR A 12 1.65 2.36 -6.59
N THR A 13 2.83 2.41 -7.19
CA THR A 13 3.92 1.45 -6.96
C THR A 13 5.21 2.21 -6.70
N SER A 14 6.15 1.57 -5.99
CA SER A 14 7.52 2.06 -5.98
C SER A 14 8.14 2.04 -7.38
N LEU A 15 9.29 2.69 -7.56
CA LEU A 15 10.07 2.63 -8.80
C LEU A 15 10.63 1.22 -9.09
N PHE A 16 10.71 0.33 -8.08
CA PHE A 16 11.28 -1.00 -8.26
C PHE A 16 10.35 -1.96 -8.98
N ASN A 17 10.94 -2.77 -9.87
CA ASN A 17 10.21 -3.67 -10.74
C ASN A 17 9.35 -4.68 -9.96
N ARG A 18 9.83 -5.20 -8.82
CA ARG A 18 9.05 -6.12 -7.96
C ARG A 18 7.70 -5.56 -7.51
N ALA A 19 7.61 -4.27 -7.21
CA ALA A 19 6.35 -3.64 -6.82
C ALA A 19 5.44 -3.44 -8.04
N TYR A 20 6.03 -3.03 -9.16
CA TYR A 20 5.31 -2.83 -10.42
C TYR A 20 4.75 -4.14 -10.98
N GLU A 21 5.56 -5.20 -11.03
CA GLU A 21 5.13 -6.52 -11.49
C GLU A 21 4.04 -7.11 -10.59
N THR A 22 4.08 -6.87 -9.29
CA THR A 22 2.99 -7.24 -8.38
C THR A 22 1.67 -6.58 -8.80
N ALA A 23 1.69 -5.30 -9.17
CA ALA A 23 0.51 -4.59 -9.66
C ALA A 23 -0.01 -5.14 -11.00
N VAL A 24 0.91 -5.46 -11.92
CA VAL A 24 0.58 -6.06 -13.22
C VAL A 24 -0.04 -7.44 -13.05
N LEU A 25 0.57 -8.31 -12.23
CA LEU A 25 0.08 -9.67 -11.94
C LEU A 25 -1.28 -9.63 -11.21
N ALA A 26 -1.51 -8.62 -10.37
CA ALA A 26 -2.81 -8.39 -9.76
C ALA A 26 -3.90 -7.97 -10.78
N GLY A 27 -3.52 -7.58 -11.99
CA GLY A 27 -4.40 -7.18 -13.08
C GLY A 27 -4.80 -5.70 -13.06
N PHE A 28 -3.98 -4.84 -12.46
CA PHE A 28 -4.21 -3.39 -12.47
C PHE A 28 -3.68 -2.73 -13.76
N THR A 29 -4.31 -1.64 -14.21
CA THR A 29 -4.03 -1.02 -15.51
C THR A 29 -3.50 0.41 -15.40
N SER A 30 -4.05 1.24 -14.52
CA SER A 30 -3.62 2.64 -14.27
C SER A 30 -2.54 2.72 -13.19
N ILE A 31 -1.41 2.02 -13.41
CA ILE A 31 -0.31 1.93 -12.44
C ILE A 31 0.64 3.11 -12.60
N GLU A 32 0.78 3.91 -11.54
CA GLU A 32 1.74 5.00 -11.43
C GLU A 32 2.95 4.54 -10.58
N LYS A 33 4.17 4.82 -11.06
CA LYS A 33 5.40 4.59 -10.28
C LYS A 33 5.82 5.89 -9.62
N THR A 34 6.18 5.87 -8.34
CA THR A 34 6.64 7.06 -7.61
C THR A 34 7.83 6.77 -6.69
N ALA A 35 8.72 7.76 -6.58
CA ALA A 35 9.83 7.75 -5.63
C ALA A 35 9.34 7.84 -4.17
N ASP A 36 8.15 8.39 -3.94
CA ASP A 36 7.59 8.66 -2.61
C ASP A 36 7.38 7.42 -1.74
N ILE A 37 7.15 6.27 -2.38
CA ILE A 37 6.95 4.97 -1.72
C ILE A 37 8.02 3.94 -2.13
N THR A 38 9.17 4.42 -2.60
CA THR A 38 10.32 3.57 -2.93
C THR A 38 11.18 3.39 -1.69
N GLU A 39 11.66 2.18 -1.42
CA GLU A 39 12.55 1.99 -0.26
C GLU A 39 13.92 2.62 -0.52
N GLY A 40 14.58 3.05 0.54
CA GLY A 40 15.90 3.68 0.47
C GLY A 40 17.06 2.70 0.32
N GLY A 41 16.84 1.41 0.62
CA GLY A 41 17.93 0.44 0.75
C GLY A 41 18.90 0.81 1.88
N LEU A 42 20.16 0.39 1.77
CA LEU A 42 21.20 0.59 2.80
C LEU A 42 21.79 2.02 2.83
N VAL A 43 21.62 2.80 1.76
CA VAL A 43 22.24 4.12 1.60
C VAL A 43 21.18 5.15 1.24
N VAL A 44 20.46 5.61 2.26
CA VAL A 44 19.52 6.72 2.17
C VAL A 44 19.76 7.68 3.33
N SER A 45 19.67 8.99 3.09
CA SER A 45 19.78 9.95 4.18
C SER A 45 18.55 9.87 5.09
N PRO A 46 18.68 10.14 6.40
CA PRO A 46 17.53 10.21 7.31
C PRO A 46 16.45 11.17 6.82
N ASN A 47 16.84 12.31 6.24
CA ASN A 47 15.90 13.30 5.70
C ASN A 47 15.05 12.74 4.55
N GLU A 48 15.68 12.01 3.62
CA GLU A 48 14.94 11.41 2.50
C GLU A 48 14.04 10.26 2.99
N ASN A 49 14.48 9.49 3.98
CA ASN A 49 13.66 8.43 4.55
C ASN A 49 12.42 9.00 5.28
N ASN A 50 12.61 10.06 6.07
CA ASN A 50 11.51 10.78 6.73
C ASN A 50 10.52 11.35 5.72
N ARG A 51 11.01 11.96 4.62
CA ARG A 51 10.16 12.48 3.56
C ARG A 51 9.27 11.40 2.95
N ARG A 52 9.83 10.21 2.66
CA ARG A 52 9.08 9.07 2.10
C ARG A 52 8.07 8.50 3.10
N ALA A 53 8.46 8.38 4.37
CA ALA A 53 7.54 7.97 5.43
C ALA A 53 6.35 8.93 5.53
N GLU A 54 6.60 10.24 5.52
CA GLU A 54 5.53 11.24 5.51
C GLU A 54 4.69 11.20 4.23
N ALA A 55 5.29 10.94 3.07
CA ALA A 55 4.56 10.80 1.82
C ALA A 55 3.60 9.61 1.87
N LEU A 56 4.05 8.45 2.36
CA LEU A 56 3.17 7.29 2.57
C LEU A 56 2.03 7.62 3.53
N ARG A 57 2.29 8.29 4.66
CA ARG A 57 1.23 8.73 5.59
C ARG A 57 0.23 9.67 4.92
N ARG A 58 0.69 10.64 4.12
CA ARG A 58 -0.19 11.54 3.36
C ARG A 58 -1.06 10.78 2.36
N MET A 59 -0.49 9.79 1.65
CA MET A 59 -1.26 8.96 0.72
C MET A 59 -2.33 8.15 1.44
N LEU A 60 -2.03 7.58 2.61
CA LEU A 60 -3.00 6.84 3.43
C LEU A 60 -4.12 7.75 3.97
N GLY A 61 -3.81 9.01 4.27
CA GLY A 61 -4.80 10.00 4.71
C GLY A 61 -5.59 10.68 3.59
N THR A 62 -5.31 10.36 2.34
CA THR A 62 -5.97 10.95 1.17
C THR A 62 -7.14 10.08 0.71
N ALA A 63 -8.33 10.67 0.62
CA ALA A 63 -9.50 9.97 0.12
C ALA A 63 -9.30 9.49 -1.32
N ALA A 64 -9.66 8.24 -1.60
CA ALA A 64 -9.70 7.72 -2.96
C ALA A 64 -10.80 8.41 -3.78
N LYS A 65 -10.80 8.19 -5.10
CA LYS A 65 -11.92 8.63 -5.96
C LYS A 65 -13.23 8.03 -5.43
N PRO A 66 -14.35 8.78 -5.40
CA PRO A 66 -15.61 8.30 -4.85
C PRO A 66 -15.98 6.90 -5.39
N GLY A 67 -16.34 5.99 -4.48
CA GLY A 67 -16.73 4.62 -4.83
C GLY A 67 -15.59 3.68 -5.19
N THR A 68 -14.33 4.08 -4.99
CA THR A 68 -13.15 3.26 -5.31
C THR A 68 -12.17 3.14 -4.14
N ASN A 69 -11.19 2.25 -4.29
CA ASN A 69 -10.04 2.14 -3.40
C ASN A 69 -8.77 2.59 -4.13
N THR A 70 -7.85 3.22 -3.40
CA THR A 70 -6.49 3.45 -3.86
C THR A 70 -5.63 2.26 -3.43
N VAL A 71 -4.85 1.70 -4.35
CA VAL A 71 -3.89 0.63 -4.05
C VAL A 71 -2.48 1.20 -4.02
N ILE A 72 -1.72 0.88 -2.98
CA ILE A 72 -0.33 1.30 -2.79
C ILE A 72 0.52 0.06 -2.59
N ILE A 73 1.51 -0.17 -3.46
CA ILE A 73 2.41 -1.33 -3.40
C ILE A 73 3.82 -0.82 -3.16
N THR A 74 4.34 -1.14 -1.98
CA THR A 74 5.62 -0.65 -1.46
C THR A 74 6.37 -1.77 -0.71
N HIS A 75 7.32 -1.41 0.14
CA HIS A 75 8.25 -2.34 0.79
C HIS A 75 8.11 -2.26 2.31
N LYS A 76 8.48 -3.35 2.99
CA LYS A 76 8.47 -3.42 4.45
C LYS A 76 9.17 -2.24 5.13
N PRO A 77 10.38 -1.79 4.73
CA PRO A 77 11.01 -0.64 5.37
C PRO A 77 10.16 0.62 5.31
N ASN A 78 9.57 0.94 4.14
CA ASN A 78 8.68 2.10 4.01
C ASN A 78 7.46 1.99 4.93
N ILE A 79 6.86 0.80 5.03
CA ILE A 79 5.69 0.55 5.89
C ILE A 79 6.08 0.76 7.35
N VAL A 80 7.19 0.18 7.81
CA VAL A 80 7.67 0.31 9.19
C VAL A 80 8.04 1.75 9.52
N ASP A 81 8.72 2.47 8.62
CA ASP A 81 9.09 3.87 8.81
C ASP A 81 7.86 4.79 8.86
N ALA A 82 6.81 4.46 8.10
CA ALA A 82 5.58 5.25 8.08
C ALA A 82 4.66 4.96 9.26
N LEU A 83 4.51 3.69 9.64
CA LEU A 83 3.46 3.18 10.54
C LEU A 83 3.97 2.68 11.90
N GLY A 84 5.28 2.50 12.03
CA GLY A 84 5.94 2.10 13.28
C GLY A 84 6.13 0.59 13.46
N LYS A 85 6.60 0.24 14.66
CA LYS A 85 7.06 -1.11 15.03
C LYS A 85 5.99 -2.20 14.93
N ASP A 86 4.71 -1.84 14.97
CA ASP A 86 3.61 -2.81 14.89
C ASP A 86 3.48 -3.45 13.50
N TRP A 87 4.17 -2.89 12.50
CA TRP A 87 4.34 -3.47 11.17
C TRP A 87 5.69 -4.18 10.97
N PHE A 88 6.50 -4.35 12.02
CA PHE A 88 7.77 -5.07 11.89
C PHE A 88 7.57 -6.53 11.45
N ASP A 89 6.41 -7.11 11.72
CA ASP A 89 6.04 -8.47 11.34
C ASP A 89 5.30 -8.58 10.00
N VAL A 90 5.09 -7.46 9.29
CA VAL A 90 4.37 -7.42 8.01
C VAL A 90 4.95 -8.44 7.03
N LYS A 91 4.07 -9.26 6.45
CA LYS A 91 4.46 -10.36 5.56
C LYS A 91 4.43 -9.93 4.10
N GLU A 92 5.17 -10.66 3.28
CA GLU A 92 5.09 -10.51 1.83
C GLU A 92 3.68 -10.84 1.35
N GLY A 93 3.12 -10.00 0.48
CA GLY A 93 1.75 -10.16 -0.01
C GLY A 93 0.64 -9.79 0.99
N GLU A 94 0.99 -9.37 2.20
CA GLU A 94 0.01 -8.84 3.16
C GLU A 94 -0.55 -7.49 2.70
N ALA A 95 -1.85 -7.29 2.91
CA ALA A 95 -2.51 -6.01 2.68
C ALA A 95 -2.97 -5.38 3.99
N SER A 96 -2.52 -4.15 4.26
CA SER A 96 -3.08 -3.31 5.31
C SER A 96 -4.10 -2.35 4.72
N ILE A 97 -5.34 -2.44 5.19
CA ILE A 97 -6.48 -1.67 4.70
C ILE A 97 -6.73 -0.50 5.63
N PHE A 98 -6.68 0.72 5.09
CA PHE A 98 -6.87 1.95 5.86
C PHE A 98 -8.11 2.69 5.37
N ARG A 99 -8.79 3.37 6.30
CA ARG A 99 -9.82 4.35 5.98
C ARG A 99 -9.26 5.75 6.19
N PRO A 100 -9.19 6.59 5.14
CA PRO A 100 -8.84 8.00 5.27
C PRO A 100 -9.92 8.80 6.03
N GLU A 101 -9.50 9.75 6.86
CA GLU A 101 -10.34 10.63 7.67
C GLU A 101 -9.73 12.05 7.72
N ASN A 102 -10.16 12.94 6.82
CA ASN A 102 -9.76 14.35 6.80
C ASN A 102 -8.23 14.59 6.87
N GLY A 103 -7.45 13.82 6.12
CA GLY A 103 -5.97 13.91 6.10
C GLY A 103 -5.27 13.02 7.14
N SER A 104 -6.03 12.38 8.03
CA SER A 104 -5.58 11.28 8.88
C SER A 104 -6.10 9.94 8.35
N TYR A 105 -5.80 8.82 9.01
CA TYR A 105 -6.30 7.50 8.63
C TYR A 105 -6.32 6.56 9.83
N HIS A 106 -7.20 5.56 9.81
CA HIS A 106 -7.19 4.46 10.77
C HIS A 106 -7.12 3.11 10.07
N LEU A 107 -6.50 2.13 10.74
CA LEU A 107 -6.44 0.76 10.29
C LEU A 107 -7.83 0.12 10.37
N VAL A 108 -8.29 -0.46 9.27
CA VAL A 108 -9.53 -1.25 9.21
C VAL A 108 -9.22 -2.73 9.38
N ALA A 109 -8.20 -3.24 8.67
CA ALA A 109 -7.80 -4.64 8.72
C ALA A 109 -6.37 -4.84 8.22
N ARG A 110 -5.71 -5.90 8.68
CA ARG A 110 -4.54 -6.51 8.04
C ARG A 110 -5.00 -7.86 7.48
N VAL A 111 -4.74 -8.12 6.21
CA VAL A 111 -5.22 -9.30 5.48
C VAL A 111 -4.00 -10.03 4.91
N GLN A 112 -3.77 -11.24 5.37
CA GLN A 112 -2.74 -12.14 4.86
C GLN A 112 -3.12 -12.70 3.49
N MET A 113 -2.11 -13.13 2.74
CA MET A 113 -2.32 -13.63 1.37
C MET A 113 -3.30 -14.82 1.31
N ASP A 114 -3.23 -15.71 2.29
CA ASP A 114 -4.06 -16.92 2.42
C ASP A 114 -5.49 -16.65 2.91
N GLU A 115 -5.78 -15.45 3.39
CA GLU A 115 -7.13 -15.06 3.82
C GLU A 115 -8.02 -14.61 2.65
N TRP A 116 -7.42 -14.17 1.53
CA TRP A 116 -8.17 -13.66 0.37
C TRP A 116 -9.17 -14.65 -0.24
N PRO A 117 -8.85 -15.95 -0.43
CA PRO A 117 -9.82 -16.92 -0.94
C PRO A 117 -11.05 -17.05 -0.03
N ARG A 118 -10.86 -17.00 1.29
CA ARG A 118 -11.95 -17.03 2.26
C ARG A 118 -12.84 -15.80 2.13
N LEU A 119 -12.24 -14.61 2.01
CA LEU A 119 -13.00 -13.36 1.81
C LEU A 119 -13.78 -13.36 0.50
N ALA A 120 -13.27 -14.01 -0.55
CA ALA A 120 -13.98 -14.14 -1.82
C ALA A 120 -15.16 -15.10 -1.79
N ALA A 121 -15.15 -16.09 -0.89
CA ALA A 121 -16.23 -17.07 -0.76
C ALA A 121 -17.47 -16.55 -0.01
N VAL A 122 -17.36 -15.42 0.71
CA VAL A 122 -18.45 -14.84 1.52
C VAL A 122 -19.28 -13.82 0.72
N LYS A 123 -18.99 -13.65 -0.57
CA LYS A 123 -19.64 -12.68 -1.45
C LYS A 123 -20.97 -13.17 -2.03
#